data_AF-T1C4D4-F1
#
_entry.id   AF-T1C4D4-F1
#
_cell.length_a   1.000
_cell.length_b   1.000
_cell.length_c   1.000
_cell.angle_alpha   90.00
_cell.angle_beta   90.00
_cell.angle_gamma   90.00
#
_symmetry.space_group_name_H-M   'P 1'
#
loop_
_entity.id
_entity.type
_entity.pdbx_description
1 polymer ?
#
loop_
_entity_poly.entity_id
_entity_poly.type
_entity_poly.pdbx_seq_one_letter_code
_entity_poly.pdbx_strand_id
1 'polypeptide(L)'
;KLARSSRLVGLGGTSNVAGAIRYGLRPSGTMAHSFVQAHSDETDAFRAYARVFKEATVLLVDTYDTPRGIERAIQVAQEMRTQGTELRGIRLDSGDLGTLSALARRHLDEAGFPAMTIFVSGGLDEYKIHDLIERQQAPIDGFGVGTSLGAAGGAPTLDTVYKLVSYDGRPVRKTSTGKATWPAAKQIWRDHDWSKDVIALADEVASASSQEPLLETVM
;
A
#
# COMPACT_ATOMS: atom_id res chain seq x y z
N LYS A 1 11.52 -8.13 2.47
CA LYS A 1 11.73 -7.38 1.20
C LYS A 1 10.59 -6.39 1.01
N LEU A 2 9.33 -6.84 0.96
CA LEU A 2 8.15 -5.96 0.82
C LEU A 2 8.15 -4.77 1.79
N ALA A 3 8.22 -5.00 3.11
CA ALA A 3 8.24 -3.90 4.09
C ALA A 3 9.34 -2.85 3.84
N ARG A 4 10.55 -3.26 3.42
CA ARG A 4 11.61 -2.31 3.06
C ARG A 4 11.22 -1.47 1.85
N SER A 5 10.76 -2.11 0.78
CA SER A 5 10.32 -1.41 -0.43
C SER A 5 9.13 -0.49 -0.15
N SER A 6 8.16 -0.94 0.66
CA SER A 6 7.03 -0.14 1.09
C SER A 6 7.44 1.16 1.80
N ARG A 7 8.53 1.13 2.58
CA ARG A 7 9.10 2.34 3.20
C ARG A 7 9.63 3.34 2.19
N LEU A 8 10.25 2.84 1.11
CA LEU A 8 10.84 3.69 0.06
C LEU A 8 9.77 4.35 -0.80
N VAL A 9 8.68 3.64 -1.09
CA VAL A 9 7.60 4.13 -1.99
C VAL A 9 6.47 4.86 -1.25
N GLY A 10 6.61 5.08 0.06
CA GLY A 10 5.70 5.96 0.82
C GLY A 10 4.42 5.31 1.37
N LEU A 11 4.36 3.98 1.56
CA LEU A 11 3.19 3.36 2.21
C LEU A 11 3.05 3.80 3.67
N GLY A 12 1.81 4.03 4.11
CA GLY A 12 1.48 4.55 5.45
C GLY A 12 1.68 3.58 6.62
N GLY A 13 1.91 2.28 6.38
CA GLY A 13 2.14 1.29 7.43
C GLY A 13 2.31 -0.14 6.91
N THR A 14 2.58 -1.07 7.82
CA THR A 14 2.72 -2.51 7.51
C THR A 14 2.18 -3.40 8.62
N SER A 15 1.59 -4.53 8.26
CA SER A 15 1.20 -5.59 9.22
C SER A 15 2.37 -6.48 9.64
N ASN A 16 3.51 -6.40 8.94
CA ASN A 16 4.69 -7.17 9.28
C ASN A 16 5.47 -6.49 10.41
N VAL A 17 5.25 -6.92 11.66
CA VAL A 17 5.86 -6.33 12.87
C VAL A 17 7.39 -6.32 12.81
N ALA A 18 8.02 -7.42 12.37
CA ALA A 18 9.47 -7.49 12.25
C ALA A 18 10.00 -6.48 11.20
N GLY A 19 9.26 -6.31 10.10
CA GLY A 19 9.53 -5.29 9.09
C GLY A 19 9.35 -3.87 9.61
N ALA A 20 8.31 -3.64 10.43
CA ALA A 20 8.04 -2.37 11.08
C ALA A 20 9.22 -1.92 11.94
N ILE A 21 9.69 -2.81 12.83
CA ILE A 21 10.83 -2.57 13.72
C ILE A 21 12.09 -2.32 12.88
N ARG A 22 12.40 -3.20 11.92
CA ARG A 22 13.66 -3.15 11.18
C ARG A 22 13.80 -1.93 10.28
N TYR A 23 12.71 -1.40 9.73
CA TYR A 23 12.73 -0.34 8.73
C TYR A 23 12.05 0.96 9.19
N GLY A 24 11.72 1.08 10.48
CA GLY A 24 11.07 2.27 11.04
C GLY A 24 9.72 2.58 10.38
N LEU A 25 8.93 1.55 10.09
CA LEU A 25 7.57 1.70 9.58
C LEU A 25 6.56 1.65 10.72
N ARG A 26 5.41 2.29 10.54
CA ARG A 26 4.28 2.18 11.48
C ARG A 26 3.67 0.77 11.41
N PRO A 27 3.67 -0.01 12.51
CA PRO A 27 2.90 -1.25 12.54
C PRO A 27 1.41 -0.92 12.46
N SER A 28 0.69 -1.62 11.58
CA SER A 28 -0.74 -1.41 11.36
C SER A 28 -1.43 -2.74 11.09
N GLY A 29 -2.57 -2.95 11.74
CA GLY A 29 -3.38 -4.15 11.63
C GLY A 29 -4.66 -3.97 12.45
N THR A 30 -5.70 -4.70 12.09
CA THR A 30 -6.97 -4.70 12.81
C THR A 30 -7.24 -6.11 13.33
N MET A 31 -8.50 -6.56 13.32
CA MET A 31 -8.87 -7.95 13.63
C MET A 31 -8.92 -8.84 12.38
N ALA A 32 -8.93 -10.16 12.58
CA ALA A 32 -9.13 -11.15 11.53
C ALA A 32 -10.46 -11.88 11.71
N HIS A 33 -10.99 -12.48 10.64
CA HIS A 33 -12.22 -13.28 10.70
C HIS A 33 -12.14 -14.39 11.75
N SER A 34 -10.97 -15.00 11.95
CA SER A 34 -10.76 -16.04 12.96
C SER A 34 -11.09 -15.57 14.38
N PHE A 35 -10.87 -14.29 14.70
CA PHE A 35 -11.23 -13.73 15.99
C PHE A 35 -12.76 -13.64 16.13
N VAL A 36 -13.47 -13.20 15.10
CA VAL A 36 -14.94 -13.15 15.08
C VAL A 36 -15.53 -14.56 15.19
N GLN A 37 -15.01 -15.49 14.40
CA GLN A 37 -15.46 -16.89 14.36
C GLN A 37 -15.19 -17.67 15.66
N ALA A 38 -14.23 -17.24 16.47
CA ALA A 38 -13.98 -17.84 17.79
C ALA A 38 -15.04 -17.49 18.83
N HIS A 39 -15.94 -16.54 18.55
CA HIS A 39 -17.05 -16.17 19.41
C HIS A 39 -18.36 -16.76 18.87
N SER A 40 -19.30 -17.05 19.78
CA SER A 40 -20.64 -17.54 19.41
C SER A 40 -21.50 -16.48 18.75
N ASP A 41 -21.22 -15.20 19.01
CA ASP A 41 -21.91 -14.05 18.41
C ASP A 41 -20.89 -13.00 17.94
N GLU A 42 -21.16 -12.41 16.78
CA GLU A 42 -20.30 -11.39 16.16
C GLU A 42 -20.23 -10.09 16.99
N THR A 43 -21.34 -9.70 17.62
CA THR A 43 -21.40 -8.50 18.47
C THR A 43 -20.53 -8.68 19.71
N ASP A 44 -20.51 -9.88 20.28
CA ASP A 44 -19.66 -10.20 21.43
C ASP A 44 -18.17 -10.16 21.08
N ALA A 45 -17.80 -10.61 19.87
CA ALA A 45 -16.45 -10.42 19.36
C ALA A 45 -16.09 -8.93 19.25
N PHE A 46 -16.99 -8.11 18.67
CA PHE A 46 -16.76 -6.67 18.53
C PHE A 46 -16.61 -5.98 19.89
N ARG A 47 -17.45 -6.30 20.87
CA ARG A 47 -17.33 -5.80 22.26
C ARG A 47 -16.02 -6.22 22.90
N ALA A 48 -15.63 -7.49 22.74
CA ALA A 48 -14.37 -8.00 23.29
C ALA A 48 -13.17 -7.24 22.71
N TYR A 49 -13.15 -7.02 21.40
CA TYR A 49 -12.10 -6.28 20.73
C TYR A 49 -12.08 -4.80 21.14
N ALA A 50 -13.24 -4.13 21.13
CA ALA A 50 -13.37 -2.72 21.48
C ALA A 50 -12.94 -2.42 22.92
N ARG A 51 -13.21 -3.34 23.87
CA ARG A 51 -12.77 -3.19 25.26
C ARG A 51 -11.26 -3.17 25.42
N VAL A 52 -10.52 -3.89 24.58
CA VAL A 52 -9.05 -4.00 24.66
C VAL A 52 -8.38 -2.86 23.91
N PHE A 53 -8.83 -2.56 22.69
CA PHE A 53 -8.16 -1.62 21.80
C PHE A 53 -8.71 -0.18 21.85
N LYS A 54 -9.87 0.01 22.50
CA LYS A 54 -10.47 1.33 22.76
C LYS A 54 -10.54 2.19 21.49
N GLU A 55 -9.98 3.39 21.50
CA GLU A 55 -10.02 4.35 20.40
C GLU A 55 -9.32 3.81 19.14
N ALA A 56 -8.39 2.86 19.26
CA ALA A 56 -7.68 2.27 18.12
C ALA A 56 -8.50 1.21 17.36
N THR A 57 -9.71 0.90 17.82
CA THR A 57 -10.55 -0.18 17.31
C THR A 57 -11.01 0.04 15.87
N VAL A 58 -10.74 -0.96 15.03
CA VAL A 58 -11.32 -1.07 13.69
C VAL A 58 -11.97 -2.44 13.54
N LEU A 59 -13.28 -2.49 13.37
CA LEU A 59 -14.08 -3.72 13.38
C LEU A 59 -14.23 -4.31 11.98
N LEU A 60 -14.02 -5.61 11.82
CA LEU A 60 -14.19 -6.34 10.56
C LEU A 60 -15.65 -6.79 10.41
N VAL A 61 -16.40 -6.17 9.50
CA VAL A 61 -17.87 -6.24 9.50
C VAL A 61 -18.48 -7.22 8.49
N ASP A 62 -17.67 -7.96 7.75
CA ASP A 62 -18.12 -8.83 6.65
C ASP A 62 -17.78 -10.30 6.89
N THR A 63 -17.82 -10.76 8.15
CA THR A 63 -17.60 -12.18 8.46
C THR A 63 -18.78 -13.05 8.05
N TYR A 64 -20.01 -12.55 8.19
CA TYR A 64 -21.23 -13.30 7.88
C TYR A 64 -22.16 -12.55 6.93
N ASP A 65 -22.60 -11.36 7.31
CA ASP A 65 -23.51 -10.51 6.53
C ASP A 65 -23.11 -9.04 6.74
N THR A 66 -22.62 -8.39 5.69
CA THR A 66 -22.02 -7.06 5.79
C THR A 66 -22.97 -5.98 6.28
N PRO A 67 -24.22 -5.84 5.77
CA PRO A 67 -25.18 -4.88 6.30
C PRO A 67 -25.44 -5.06 7.80
N ARG A 68 -25.69 -6.30 8.25
CA ARG A 68 -25.89 -6.58 9.69
C ARG A 68 -24.63 -6.39 10.51
N GLY A 69 -23.46 -6.69 9.96
CA GLY A 69 -22.17 -6.46 10.61
C GLY A 69 -21.91 -4.96 10.84
N ILE A 70 -22.30 -4.10 9.89
CA ILE A 70 -22.25 -2.64 10.03
C ILE A 70 -23.19 -2.18 11.16
N GLU A 71 -24.43 -2.69 11.19
CA GLU A 71 -25.40 -2.39 12.25
C GLU A 71 -24.87 -2.79 13.64
N ARG A 72 -24.28 -3.99 13.75
CA ARG A 72 -23.64 -4.47 14.99
C ARG A 72 -22.44 -3.60 15.39
N ALA A 73 -21.61 -3.18 14.43
CA ALA A 73 -20.49 -2.29 14.70
C ALA A 73 -20.97 -0.92 15.23
N ILE A 74 -22.06 -0.39 14.67
CA ILE A 74 -22.71 0.84 15.16
C ILE A 74 -23.23 0.66 16.58
N GLN A 75 -23.91 -0.47 16.87
CA GLN A 75 -24.36 -0.78 18.23
C GLN A 75 -23.20 -0.74 19.23
N VAL A 76 -22.09 -1.41 18.92
CA VAL A 76 -20.91 -1.43 19.79
C VAL A 76 -20.26 -0.04 19.88
N ALA A 77 -20.25 0.74 18.80
CA ALA A 77 -19.75 2.11 18.82
C ALA A 77 -20.58 3.02 19.75
N GLN A 78 -21.91 2.87 19.76
CA GLN A 78 -22.80 3.59 20.69
C GLN A 78 -22.55 3.18 22.14
N GLU A 79 -22.44 1.87 22.41
CA GLU A 79 -22.09 1.34 23.73
C GLU A 79 -20.75 1.91 24.23
N MET A 80 -19.76 2.04 23.35
CA MET A 80 -18.44 2.59 23.69
C MET A 80 -18.47 4.12 23.86
N ARG A 81 -19.26 4.85 23.06
CA ARG A 81 -19.46 6.30 23.19
C ARG A 81 -20.07 6.67 24.53
N THR A 82 -21.02 5.88 25.05
CA THR A 82 -21.58 6.11 26.40
C THR A 82 -20.53 5.96 27.52
N GLN A 83 -19.43 5.27 27.23
CA GLN A 83 -18.27 5.13 28.12
C GLN A 83 -17.17 6.17 27.84
N GLY A 84 -17.39 7.10 26.91
CA GLY A 84 -16.45 8.16 26.56
C GLY A 84 -15.39 7.77 25.52
N THR A 85 -15.55 6.64 24.81
CA THR A 85 -14.61 6.19 23.77
C THR A 85 -15.26 6.19 22.40
N GLU A 86 -14.66 6.87 21.44
CA GLU A 86 -15.02 6.80 20.02
C GLU A 86 -14.19 5.73 19.31
N LEU A 87 -14.84 4.84 18.55
CA LEU A 87 -14.11 3.83 17.77
C LEU A 87 -13.53 4.44 16.50
N ARG A 88 -12.34 3.98 16.09
CA ARG A 88 -11.65 4.51 14.91
C ARG A 88 -12.38 4.20 13.61
N GLY A 89 -12.89 2.99 13.42
CA GLY A 89 -13.41 2.60 12.12
C GLY A 89 -14.00 1.21 11.97
N ILE A 90 -14.35 0.88 10.73
CA ILE A 90 -14.69 -0.46 10.27
C ILE A 90 -13.76 -0.91 9.14
N ARG A 91 -13.71 -2.21 8.86
CA ARG A 91 -13.03 -2.81 7.72
C ARG A 91 -13.97 -3.69 6.90
N LEU A 92 -13.94 -3.52 5.59
CA LEU A 92 -14.55 -4.40 4.58
C LEU A 92 -13.44 -5.18 3.86
N ASP A 93 -13.59 -6.48 3.68
CA ASP A 93 -12.59 -7.35 3.05
C ASP A 93 -13.13 -8.12 1.82
N SER A 94 -14.42 -7.97 1.51
CA SER A 94 -15.10 -8.73 0.47
C SER A 94 -16.33 -8.00 -0.10
N GLY A 95 -16.89 -8.55 -1.18
CA GLY A 95 -18.07 -8.03 -1.86
C GLY A 95 -17.79 -6.86 -2.80
N ASP A 96 -18.85 -6.15 -3.19
CA ASP A 96 -18.76 -4.90 -3.96
C ASP A 96 -18.35 -3.76 -3.00
N LEU A 97 -17.04 -3.53 -2.92
CA LEU A 97 -16.46 -2.61 -1.94
C LEU A 97 -16.98 -1.17 -2.08
N GLY A 98 -17.28 -0.69 -3.29
CA GLY A 98 -17.78 0.67 -3.48
C GLY A 98 -19.23 0.82 -3.04
N THR A 99 -20.07 -0.16 -3.39
CA THR A 99 -21.47 -0.21 -2.93
C THR A 99 -21.53 -0.35 -1.41
N LEU A 100 -20.73 -1.26 -0.85
CA LEU A 100 -20.72 -1.55 0.59
C LEU A 100 -20.11 -0.41 1.41
N SER A 101 -19.07 0.29 0.91
CA SER A 101 -18.53 1.46 1.62
C SER A 101 -19.52 2.62 1.61
N ALA A 102 -20.24 2.86 0.51
CA ALA A 102 -21.29 3.87 0.44
C ALA A 102 -22.46 3.56 1.40
N LEU A 103 -22.88 2.29 1.47
CA LEU A 103 -23.86 1.81 2.44
C LEU A 103 -23.39 2.06 3.88
N ALA A 104 -22.15 1.67 4.19
CA ALA A 104 -21.58 1.83 5.51
C ALA A 104 -21.47 3.31 5.91
N ARG A 105 -20.98 4.17 5.01
CA ARG A 105 -20.86 5.61 5.26
C ARG A 105 -22.22 6.21 5.64
N ARG A 106 -23.26 5.90 4.87
CA ARG A 106 -24.63 6.36 5.15
C ARG A 106 -25.10 5.91 6.54
N HIS A 107 -24.98 4.62 6.86
CA HIS A 107 -25.42 4.08 8.16
C HIS A 107 -24.64 4.69 9.33
N LEU A 108 -23.33 4.86 9.18
CA LEU A 108 -22.48 5.51 10.18
C LEU A 108 -22.89 6.97 10.38
N ASP A 109 -23.16 7.73 9.31
CA ASP A 109 -23.56 9.13 9.40
C ASP A 109 -24.93 9.29 10.06
N GLU A 110 -25.91 8.48 9.65
CA GLU A 110 -27.25 8.44 10.24
C GLU A 110 -27.21 8.09 11.74
N ALA A 111 -26.29 7.22 12.15
CA ALA A 111 -26.06 6.87 13.54
C ALA A 111 -25.20 7.88 14.32
N GLY A 112 -24.74 8.97 13.68
CA GLY A 112 -23.96 10.03 14.30
C GLY A 112 -22.47 9.71 14.48
N PHE A 113 -21.88 8.94 13.56
CA PHE A 113 -20.44 8.59 13.52
C PHE A 113 -19.73 9.08 12.24
N PRO A 114 -19.83 10.38 11.86
CA PRO A 114 -19.24 10.87 10.61
C PRO A 114 -17.71 10.79 10.57
N ALA A 115 -17.05 10.76 11.73
CA ALA A 115 -15.59 10.64 11.83
C ALA A 115 -15.07 9.19 11.83
N MET A 116 -15.97 8.19 11.91
CA MET A 116 -15.57 6.79 11.95
C MET A 116 -15.11 6.34 10.56
N THR A 117 -13.86 5.92 10.45
CA THR A 117 -13.19 5.64 9.16
C THR A 117 -13.59 4.29 8.56
N ILE A 118 -13.55 4.19 7.24
CA ILE A 118 -13.83 2.99 6.46
C ILE A 118 -12.54 2.52 5.79
N PHE A 119 -12.02 1.38 6.25
CA PHE A 119 -10.91 0.69 5.61
C PHE A 119 -11.42 -0.41 4.70
N VAL A 120 -10.73 -0.62 3.58
CA VAL A 120 -11.01 -1.76 2.69
C VAL A 120 -9.76 -2.59 2.45
N SER A 121 -9.94 -3.90 2.32
CA SER A 121 -8.92 -4.85 1.89
C SER A 121 -9.55 -5.92 0.99
N GLY A 122 -8.78 -6.94 0.59
CA GLY A 122 -9.30 -8.06 -0.20
C GLY A 122 -9.07 -7.88 -1.71
N GLY A 123 -8.03 -8.52 -2.23
CA GLY A 123 -7.81 -8.62 -3.68
C GLY A 123 -7.62 -7.29 -4.42
N LEU A 124 -7.14 -6.25 -3.72
CA LEU A 124 -6.89 -4.93 -4.29
C LEU A 124 -5.62 -4.87 -5.14
N ASP A 125 -5.68 -4.07 -6.21
CA ASP A 125 -4.55 -3.62 -7.03
C ASP A 125 -4.75 -2.14 -7.37
N GLU A 126 -3.80 -1.54 -8.07
CA GLU A 126 -3.82 -0.13 -8.47
C GLU A 126 -5.03 0.23 -9.36
N TYR A 127 -5.50 -0.70 -10.19
CA TYR A 127 -6.63 -0.46 -11.08
C TYR A 127 -7.96 -0.44 -10.33
N LYS A 128 -8.14 -1.39 -9.40
CA LYS A 128 -9.32 -1.42 -8.52
C LYS A 128 -9.36 -0.21 -7.59
N ILE A 129 -8.22 0.19 -7.05
CA ILE A 129 -8.13 1.40 -6.22
C ILE A 129 -8.48 2.64 -7.04
N HIS A 130 -7.93 2.77 -8.25
CA HIS A 130 -8.26 3.87 -9.16
C HIS A 130 -9.76 3.90 -9.47
N ASP A 131 -10.37 2.76 -9.79
CA ASP A 131 -11.80 2.68 -10.08
C ASP A 131 -12.67 3.05 -8.87
N LEU A 132 -12.31 2.59 -7.66
CA LEU A 132 -13.03 2.93 -6.43
C LEU A 132 -12.97 4.44 -6.13
N ILE A 133 -11.83 5.08 -6.36
CA ILE A 133 -11.63 6.50 -6.06
C ILE A 133 -12.22 7.38 -7.18
N GLU A 134 -11.76 7.19 -8.42
CA GLU A 134 -12.02 8.14 -9.51
C GLU A 134 -13.36 7.90 -10.19
N ARG A 135 -13.80 6.63 -10.31
CA ARG A 135 -15.05 6.31 -11.01
C ARG A 135 -16.24 6.22 -10.07
N GLN A 136 -16.04 5.60 -8.92
CA GLN A 136 -17.12 5.34 -7.96
C GLN A 136 -17.20 6.38 -6.86
N GLN A 137 -16.14 7.18 -6.64
CA GLN A 137 -16.05 8.15 -5.55
C GLN A 137 -16.41 7.52 -4.20
N ALA A 138 -15.96 6.28 -4.01
CA ALA A 138 -16.32 5.47 -2.85
C ALA A 138 -15.76 6.10 -1.56
N PRO A 139 -16.57 6.24 -0.50
CA PRO A 139 -16.13 6.86 0.75
C PRO A 139 -15.24 5.89 1.54
N ILE A 140 -13.96 5.85 1.18
CA ILE A 140 -12.95 4.94 1.72
C ILE A 140 -11.76 5.76 2.23
N ASP A 141 -11.37 5.55 3.48
CA ASP A 141 -10.31 6.30 4.15
C ASP A 141 -8.95 5.60 4.09
N GLY A 142 -8.91 4.30 3.74
CA GLY A 142 -7.67 3.57 3.62
C GLY A 142 -7.78 2.20 2.98
N PHE A 143 -6.68 1.77 2.35
CA PHE A 143 -6.59 0.53 1.59
C PHE A 143 -5.51 -0.40 2.17
N GLY A 144 -5.88 -1.66 2.40
CA GLY A 144 -4.97 -2.75 2.74
C GLY A 144 -4.62 -3.59 1.51
N VAL A 145 -3.43 -3.41 0.95
CA VAL A 145 -2.98 -4.13 -0.25
C VAL A 145 -1.98 -5.23 0.11
N GLY A 146 -2.33 -6.48 -0.23
CA GLY A 146 -1.53 -7.67 0.06
C GLY A 146 -0.84 -8.23 -1.18
N THR A 147 -1.44 -9.27 -1.76
CA THR A 147 -0.84 -10.11 -2.82
C THR A 147 -0.34 -9.32 -4.01
N SER A 148 -1.15 -8.40 -4.57
CA SER A 148 -0.77 -7.65 -5.78
C SER A 148 0.50 -6.82 -5.58
N LEU A 149 0.66 -6.23 -4.39
CA LEU A 149 1.87 -5.47 -4.02
C LEU A 149 3.05 -6.40 -3.69
N GLY A 150 2.81 -7.50 -2.98
CA GLY A 150 3.85 -8.42 -2.55
C GLY A 150 4.43 -9.29 -3.65
N ALA A 151 3.59 -9.70 -4.61
CA ALA A 151 3.95 -10.55 -5.73
C ALA A 151 4.18 -9.79 -7.04
N ALA A 152 3.98 -8.47 -7.05
CA ALA A 152 4.03 -7.61 -8.24
C ALA A 152 3.15 -8.18 -9.37
N GLY A 153 1.84 -8.27 -9.09
CA GLY A 153 0.84 -9.07 -9.82
C GLY A 153 0.69 -8.83 -11.34
N GLY A 154 1.33 -7.80 -11.91
CA GLY A 154 1.41 -7.57 -13.36
C GLY A 154 2.81 -7.71 -13.99
N ALA A 155 3.88 -7.69 -13.19
CA ALA A 155 5.26 -7.76 -13.65
C ALA A 155 6.17 -8.32 -12.53
N PRO A 156 6.14 -9.64 -12.28
CA PRO A 156 6.83 -10.26 -11.13
C PRO A 156 8.37 -10.24 -11.25
N THR A 157 8.89 -9.84 -12.41
CA THR A 157 10.32 -9.78 -12.71
C THR A 157 10.69 -8.46 -13.36
N LEU A 158 11.83 -7.89 -12.96
CA LEU A 158 12.51 -6.86 -13.72
C LEU A 158 13.45 -7.55 -14.72
N ASP A 159 13.39 -7.20 -15.99
CA ASP A 159 14.33 -7.70 -17.01
C ASP A 159 15.67 -6.95 -16.92
N THR A 160 16.35 -7.11 -15.77
CA THR A 160 17.65 -6.48 -15.49
C THR A 160 18.79 -7.41 -15.86
N VAL A 161 19.82 -6.87 -16.53
CA VAL A 161 20.99 -7.65 -16.98
C VAL A 161 22.30 -6.99 -16.55
N TYR A 162 23.29 -7.82 -16.22
CA TYR A 162 24.68 -7.42 -16.12
C TYR A 162 25.41 -7.70 -17.45
N LYS A 163 26.21 -6.73 -17.91
CA LYS A 163 26.99 -6.82 -19.17
C LYS A 163 28.35 -6.17 -19.00
N LEU A 164 29.39 -6.87 -19.46
CA LEU A 164 30.72 -6.31 -19.60
C LEU A 164 30.70 -5.24 -20.69
N VAL A 165 31.23 -4.05 -20.39
CA VAL A 165 31.26 -2.89 -21.31
C VAL A 165 32.68 -2.49 -21.70
N SER A 166 33.68 -2.89 -20.92
CA SER A 166 35.11 -2.70 -21.21
C SER A 166 35.92 -3.85 -20.61
N TYR A 167 36.99 -4.26 -21.28
CA TYR A 167 37.93 -5.28 -20.80
C TYR A 167 39.34 -4.90 -21.25
N ASP A 168 40.28 -4.83 -20.31
CA ASP A 168 41.69 -4.50 -20.59
C ASP A 168 41.84 -3.21 -21.41
N GLY A 169 41.18 -2.14 -20.95
CA GLY A 169 41.13 -0.84 -21.64
C GLY A 169 40.33 -0.81 -22.95
N ARG A 170 39.84 -1.95 -23.44
CA ARG A 170 39.11 -2.06 -24.71
C ARG A 170 37.60 -2.07 -24.50
N PRO A 171 36.84 -1.14 -25.08
CA PRO A 171 35.38 -1.18 -25.06
C PRO A 171 34.84 -2.45 -25.75
N VAL A 172 33.84 -3.09 -25.15
CA VAL A 172 33.21 -4.32 -25.68
C VAL A 172 31.70 -4.16 -25.76
N ARG A 173 31.10 -4.76 -26.79
CA ARG A 173 29.67 -4.64 -27.09
C ARG A 173 29.09 -5.99 -27.50
N LYS A 174 27.85 -6.24 -27.07
CA LYS A 174 26.99 -7.29 -27.64
C LYS A 174 26.21 -6.72 -28.82
N THR A 175 26.16 -7.43 -29.94
CA THR A 175 25.55 -6.96 -31.20
C THR A 175 24.27 -7.69 -31.60
N SER A 176 23.81 -8.69 -30.83
CA SER A 176 22.61 -9.44 -31.16
C SER A 176 21.38 -8.53 -31.33
N THR A 177 20.63 -8.73 -32.41
CA THR A 177 19.40 -7.99 -32.73
C THR A 177 18.44 -7.94 -31.54
N GLY A 178 17.91 -6.75 -31.25
CA GLY A 178 16.98 -6.51 -30.14
C GLY A 178 17.58 -6.60 -28.73
N LYS A 179 18.86 -6.97 -28.59
CA LYS A 179 19.57 -7.07 -27.30
C LYS A 179 21.01 -6.56 -27.40
N ALA A 180 21.22 -5.57 -28.27
CA ALA A 180 22.51 -4.94 -28.43
C ALA A 180 22.79 -4.02 -27.23
N THR A 181 24.05 -3.96 -26.78
CA THR A 181 24.46 -3.14 -25.64
C THR A 181 25.38 -2.02 -26.11
N TRP A 182 25.52 -0.95 -25.31
CA TRP A 182 26.51 0.09 -25.59
C TRP A 182 27.83 -0.22 -24.87
N PRO A 183 28.99 -0.06 -25.55
CA PRO A 183 30.29 -0.32 -24.96
C PRO A 183 30.71 0.81 -23.98
N ALA A 184 31.92 0.70 -23.44
CA ALA A 184 32.60 1.65 -22.56
C ALA A 184 31.92 1.94 -21.20
N ALA A 185 32.69 2.48 -20.27
CA ALA A 185 32.16 3.00 -19.01
C ALA A 185 31.33 4.26 -19.29
N LYS A 186 30.22 4.44 -18.57
CA LYS A 186 29.24 5.49 -18.84
C LYS A 186 28.79 6.19 -17.56
N GLN A 187 28.37 7.44 -17.71
CA GLN A 187 27.60 8.23 -16.72
C GLN A 187 26.19 8.48 -17.27
N ILE A 188 25.23 8.70 -16.38
CA ILE A 188 23.88 9.16 -16.72
C ILE A 188 23.71 10.55 -16.10
N TRP A 189 23.35 11.53 -16.93
CA TRP A 189 23.08 12.91 -16.53
C TRP A 189 21.60 13.19 -16.63
N ARG A 190 20.98 13.71 -15.57
CA ARG A 190 19.57 14.09 -15.54
C ARG A 190 19.42 15.60 -15.55
N ASP A 191 18.52 16.12 -16.37
CA ASP A 191 18.15 17.53 -16.32
C ASP A 191 17.37 17.82 -15.02
N HIS A 192 17.64 18.95 -14.35
CA HIS A 192 16.99 19.32 -13.08
C HIS A 192 15.46 19.45 -13.17
N ASP A 193 14.93 19.69 -14.37
CA ASP A 193 13.48 19.73 -14.64
C ASP A 193 12.87 18.35 -14.93
N TRP A 194 13.68 17.29 -14.84
CA TRP A 194 13.31 15.89 -15.06
C TRP A 194 12.83 15.59 -16.48
N SER A 195 13.14 16.45 -17.45
CA SER A 195 12.66 16.31 -18.83
C SER A 195 13.37 15.18 -19.61
N LYS A 196 14.64 14.87 -19.27
CA LYS A 196 15.42 13.82 -19.93
C LYS A 196 16.59 13.30 -19.09
N ASP A 197 17.06 12.13 -19.49
CA ASP A 197 18.33 11.54 -19.11
C ASP A 197 19.26 11.45 -20.34
N VAL A 198 20.53 11.83 -20.18
CA VAL A 198 21.58 11.73 -21.20
C VAL A 198 22.61 10.71 -20.76
N ILE A 199 22.89 9.74 -21.62
CA ILE A 199 23.94 8.74 -21.40
C ILE A 199 25.22 9.25 -22.07
N ALA A 200 26.28 9.40 -21.29
CA ALA A 200 27.58 9.92 -21.72
C ALA A 200 28.71 8.94 -21.36
N LEU A 201 29.92 9.15 -21.89
CA LEU A 201 31.10 8.44 -21.38
C LEU A 201 31.36 8.82 -19.92
N ALA A 202 31.97 7.93 -19.14
CA ALA A 202 32.17 8.16 -17.71
C ALA A 202 33.06 9.38 -17.40
N ASP A 203 33.95 9.75 -18.31
CA ASP A 203 34.86 10.90 -18.24
C ASP A 203 34.33 12.15 -18.96
N GLU A 204 33.15 12.05 -19.58
CA GLU A 204 32.50 13.16 -20.25
C GLU A 204 31.74 14.02 -19.24
N VAL A 205 32.03 15.33 -19.25
CA VAL A 205 31.37 16.32 -18.41
C VAL A 205 29.95 16.60 -18.89
N ALA A 206 29.10 17.06 -17.99
CA ALA A 206 27.75 17.49 -18.31
C ALA A 206 27.72 18.45 -19.50
N SER A 207 26.79 18.20 -20.43
CA SER A 207 26.58 19.05 -21.59
C SER A 207 25.96 20.41 -21.25
N ALA A 208 25.32 20.51 -20.07
CA ALA A 208 24.71 21.73 -19.55
C ALA A 208 24.88 21.82 -18.03
N SER A 209 24.92 23.04 -17.49
CA SER A 209 24.99 23.28 -16.04
C SER A 209 23.71 22.90 -15.28
N SER A 210 22.61 22.68 -16.01
CA SER A 210 21.31 22.24 -15.47
C SER A 210 21.21 20.72 -15.30
N GLN A 211 22.33 20.02 -15.38
CA GLN A 211 22.38 18.55 -15.32
C GLN A 211 23.11 18.08 -14.07
N GLU A 212 22.56 17.04 -13.44
CA GLU A 212 23.17 16.34 -12.31
C GLU A 212 23.53 14.89 -12.68
N PRO A 213 24.63 14.33 -12.14
CA PRO A 213 24.99 12.94 -12.37
C PRO A 213 24.12 11.99 -11.53
N LEU A 214 23.70 10.86 -12.09
CA LEU A 214 22.89 9.85 -11.38
C LEU A 214 23.71 8.69 -10.81
N LEU A 215 24.87 8.36 -11.39
CA LEU A 215 25.74 7.32 -10.87
C LEU A 215 26.75 7.93 -9.90
N GLU A 216 26.70 7.48 -8.65
CA GLU A 216 27.61 7.88 -7.57
C GLU A 216 28.46 6.69 -7.11
N THR A 217 29.66 6.98 -6.60
CA THR A 217 30.51 5.94 -6.00
C THR A 217 29.96 5.60 -4.61
N VAL A 218 29.52 4.35 -4.44
CA VAL A 218 28.91 3.87 -3.18
C VAL A 218 29.81 2.91 -2.39
N MET A 219 30.78 2.29 -3.05
CA MET A 219 31.76 1.34 -2.49
C MET A 219 33.08 1.44 -3.24
#